data_AF-A0A853D5T3-F1
#
_entry.id   AF-A0A853D5T3-F1
#
_cell.length_a   1.000
_cell.length_b   1.000
_cell.length_c   1.000
_cell.angle_alpha   90.00
_cell.angle_beta   90.00
_cell.angle_gamma   90.00
#
_symmetry.space_group_name_H-M   'P 1'
#
loop_
_entity.id
_entity.type
_entity.pdbx_description
1 polymer ?
#
loop_
_entity_poly.entity_id
_entity_poly.type
_entity_poly.pdbx_seq_one_letter_code
_entity_poly.pdbx_strand_id
1 'polypeptide(L)' 'MEYAVRLQVVKILIKEAEHLMNYLSLVGIQIDASNGKVSVHPETPEPLYSKISDKLVQPKARIVQEPVSSLLATAHF' A
#
# COMPACT_ATOMS: atom_id res chain seq x y z
N MET A 1 7.79 0.84 4.50
CA MET A 1 6.48 0.73 3.82
C MET A 1 5.46 1.65 4.46
N GLU A 2 5.23 1.52 5.77
CA GLU A 2 4.30 2.35 6.55
C GLU A 2 4.44 3.87 6.30
N TYR A 3 5.65 4.41 6.34
CA TYR A 3 5.89 5.84 6.07
C TYR A 3 5.41 6.28 4.68
N ALA A 4 5.65 5.48 3.64
CA ALA A 4 5.25 5.81 2.27
C ALA A 4 3.73 5.82 2.11
N VAL A 5 3.05 4.87 2.76
CA VAL A 5 1.58 4.79 2.81
C VAL A 5 1.01 5.98 3.56
N ARG A 6 1.56 6.31 4.74
CA ARG A 6 1.16 7.50 5.50
C ARG A 6 1.31 8.77 4.68
N LEU A 7 2.43 8.95 3.99
CA LEU A 7 2.66 10.11 3.13
C LEU A 7 1.65 10.19 1.98
N GLN A 8 1.24 9.05 1.43
CA GLN A 8 0.22 9.01 0.39
C GLN A 8 -1.15 9.44 0.92
N VAL A 9 -1.57 8.94 2.09
CA VAL A 9 -2.82 9.35 2.75
C VAL A 9 -2.84 10.86 2.98
N VAL A 10 -1.75 11.41 3.53
CA VAL A 10 -1.60 12.86 3.74
C VAL A 10 -1.74 13.63 2.43
N LYS A 11 -1.07 13.18 1.36
CA LYS A 11 -1.18 13.81 0.03
C LYS A 11 -2.60 13.74 -0.53
N ILE A 12 -3.32 12.65 -0.32
CA ILE A 12 -4.71 12.50 -0.77
C ILE A 12 -5.59 13.51 -0.02
N LEU A 13 -5.49 13.58 1.31
CA LEU A 13 -6.31 14.48 2.12
C LEU A 13 -6.06 15.95 1.78
N ILE A 14 -4.80 16.38 1.64
CA ILE A 14 -4.46 17.76 1.23
C ILE A 14 -5.06 18.10 -0.15
N LYS A 15 -5.03 17.16 -1.11
CA LYS A 15 -5.59 17.37 -2.45
C LYS A 15 -7.11 17.42 -2.46
N GLU A 16 -7.77 16.64 -1.60
CA GLU A 16 -9.22 16.62 -1.48
C GLU A 16 -9.74 17.89 -0.81
N ALA A 17 -9.23 18.17 0.40
CA ALA A 17 -9.39 19.44 1.08
C ALA A 17 -8.47 19.47 2.31
N GLU A 18 -7.65 20.52 2.42
CA GLU A 18 -6.66 20.67 3.48
C GLU A 18 -7.22 20.46 4.90
N HIS A 19 -8.43 20.94 5.17
CA HIS A 19 -9.08 20.81 6.48
C HIS A 19 -9.36 19.35 6.90
N LEU A 20 -9.37 18.39 5.96
CA LEU A 20 -9.52 16.97 6.28
C LEU A 20 -8.32 16.42 7.05
N MET A 21 -7.16 17.09 6.99
CA MET A 21 -5.97 16.72 7.74
C MET A 21 -6.20 16.74 9.26
N ASN A 22 -7.15 17.54 9.76
CA ASN A 22 -7.52 17.57 11.18
C ASN A 22 -8.08 16.24 11.68
N TYR A 23 -8.55 15.39 10.76
CA TYR A 23 -9.13 14.08 11.06
C TYR A 23 -8.20 12.92 10.69
N LEU A 24 -6.92 13.17 10.41
CA LEU A 24 -5.96 12.13 10.02
C LEU A 24 -5.89 10.99 11.05
N SER A 25 -6.05 11.28 12.33
CA SER A 25 -6.07 10.28 13.41
C SER A 25 -7.23 9.28 13.31
N LEU A 26 -8.30 9.61 12.57
CA LEU A 26 -9.44 8.75 12.34
C LEU A 26 -9.24 7.79 11.16
N VAL A 27 -8.16 7.96 10.39
CA VAL A 27 -7.87 7.12 9.23
C VAL A 27 -7.09 5.89 9.65
N GLY A 28 -7.78 4.75 9.64
CA GLY A 28 -7.13 3.45 9.78
C GLY A 28 -6.66 2.92 8.43
N ILE A 29 -5.46 2.35 8.38
CA ILE A 29 -4.94 1.66 7.20
C ILE A 29 -4.65 0.20 7.55
N GLN A 30 -5.11 -0.70 6.69
CA GLN A 30 -4.82 -2.12 6.77
C GLN A 30 -3.78 -2.47 5.70
N ILE A 31 -2.81 -3.30 6.08
CA ILE A 31 -1.84 -3.88 5.16
C ILE A 31 -1.95 -5.39 5.28
N ASP A 32 -2.35 -6.05 4.20
CA ASP A 32 -2.39 -7.50 4.12
C ASP A 32 -0.95 -8.03 4.06
N ALA A 33 -0.53 -8.74 5.10
CA ALA A 33 0.82 -9.27 5.22
C ALA A 33 1.14 -10.34 4.16
N SER A 34 0.13 -10.98 3.57
CA SER A 34 0.28 -12.10 2.65
C SER A 34 0.65 -11.65 1.24
N ASN A 35 0.13 -10.50 0.81
CA ASN A 35 0.30 -9.99 -0.56
C ASN A 35 0.77 -8.52 -0.61
N GLY A 36 0.94 -7.86 0.55
CA GLY A 36 1.35 -6.47 0.66
C GLY A 36 0.30 -5.45 0.21
N LYS A 37 -0.95 -5.87 0.00
CA LYS A 37 -2.05 -4.99 -0.42
C LYS A 37 -2.41 -4.03 0.70
N VAL A 38 -2.66 -2.78 0.33
CA VAL A 38 -2.99 -1.70 1.26
C VAL A 38 -4.44 -1.28 1.04
N SER A 39 -5.22 -1.17 2.11
CA SER A 39 -6.62 -0.72 2.07
C SER A 39 -6.93 0.19 3.26
N VAL A 40 -8.00 0.98 3.15
CA VAL A 40 -8.52 1.76 4.29
C VAL A 40 -9.28 0.82 5.23
N HIS A 41 -9.10 0.99 6.54
CA HIS A 41 -9.84 0.25 7.54
C HIS A 41 -11.33 0.61 7.45
N PRO A 42 -12.26 -0.36 7.47
CA PRO A 42 -13.70 -0.10 7.35
C PRO A 42 -14.29 0.72 8.51
N GLU A 43 -13.59 0.81 9.65
CA GLU A 43 -13.96 1.69 10.76
C GLU A 43 -13.58 3.16 10.53
N THR A 44 -12.84 3.47 9.47
CA THR A 44 -12.59 4.86 9.08
C THR A 44 -13.93 5.51 8.72
N PRO A 45 -14.33 6.62 9.35
CA PRO A 45 -15.63 7.23 9.11
C PRO A 45 -15.72 7.87 7.72
N GLU A 46 -16.92 7.99 7.19
CA GLU A 46 -17.19 8.84 6.02
C GLU A 46 -17.06 10.33 6.38
N PRO A 47 -16.63 11.20 5.45
CA PRO A 47 -16.29 10.92 4.05
C PRO A 47 -14.84 10.45 3.82
N LEU A 48 -14.06 10.23 4.89
CA LEU A 48 -12.62 9.92 4.77
C LEU A 48 -12.40 8.58 4.07
N TYR A 49 -13.21 7.57 4.41
CA TYR A 49 -13.14 6.25 3.81
C TYR A 49 -13.25 6.33 2.28
N SER A 50 -14.37 6.84 1.76
CA SER A 50 -14.62 6.95 0.32
C SER A 50 -13.62 7.86 -0.41
N LYS A 51 -13.18 8.95 0.22
CA LYS A 51 -12.21 9.87 -0.39
C LYS A 51 -10.83 9.24 -0.60
N ILE A 52 -10.43 8.33 0.30
CA ILE A 52 -9.09 7.72 0.31
C ILE A 52 -9.08 6.36 -0.41
N SER A 53 -10.11 5.51 -0.23
CA SER A 53 -10.14 4.13 -0.70
C SER A 53 -9.77 3.99 -2.17
N ASP A 54 -10.36 4.84 -3.01
CA ASP A 54 -10.26 4.75 -4.47
C ASP A 54 -8.99 5.39 -5.02
N LYS A 55 -8.25 6.13 -4.17
CA LYS A 55 -7.05 6.90 -4.55
C LYS A 55 -5.76 6.29 -4.03
N LEU A 56 -5.84 5.24 -3.19
CA LEU A 56 -4.67 4.52 -2.71
C LEU A 56 -4.03 3.71 -3.84
N VAL A 57 -2.76 4.00 -4.12
CA VAL A 57 -1.97 3.24 -5.09
C VAL A 57 -1.36 2.04 -4.38
N GLN A 58 -1.59 0.86 -4.94
CA GLN A 58 -1.04 -0.38 -4.41
C GLN A 58 0.49 -0.43 -4.57
N PRO A 59 1.22 -0.98 -3.58
CA PRO A 59 2.64 -1.26 -3.76
C PRO A 59 2.86 -2.15 -4.98
N LYS A 60 3.82 -1.79 -5.83
CA LYS A 60 4.24 -2.71 -6.91
C LYS A 60 4.90 -3.91 -6.25
N ALA A 61 4.34 -5.10 -6.44
CA ALA A 61 5.00 -6.33 -6.05
C ALA A 61 6.40 -6.35 -6.66
N ARG A 62 7.45 -6.47 -5.84
CA ARG A 62 8.73 -6.93 -6.35
C ARG A 62 8.49 -8.38 -6.74
N ILE A 63 8.42 -8.65 -8.04
CA ILE A 63 8.73 -9.99 -8.53
C ILE A 63 10.19 -10.22 -8.13
N VAL A 64 10.41 -10.86 -6.98
CA VAL A 64 11.70 -11.48 -6.73
C VAL A 64 11.74 -12.61 -7.74
N GLN A 65 12.39 -12.36 -8.88
CA GLN A 65 12.81 -13.45 -9.73
C GLN A 65 13.79 -14.24 -8.87
N GLU A 66 13.34 -15.36 -8.32
CA GLU A 66 14.26 -16.38 -7.84
C GLU A 66 15.18 -16.68 -9.03
N PRO A 67 16.51 -16.53 -8.89
CA PRO A 67 17.39 -16.97 -9.95
C PRO A 67 17.19 -18.48 -10.04
N VAL A 68 16.48 -18.92 -11.08
CA VAL A 68 16.38 -20.33 -11.44
C VAL A 68 17.82 -20.80 -11.54
N SER A 69 18.24 -21.61 -10.57
CA SER A 69 19.61 -22.09 -10.47
C SER A 69 19.86 -22.99 -11.66
N SER A 70 20.38 -22.43 -12.75
CA SER A 70 20.77 -23.15 -13.96
C SER A 70 22.14 -23.81 -13.76
N LEU A 71 22.32 -24.55 -12.66
CA LEU A 71 23.52 -25.31 -12.35
C LEU A 71 23.25 -26.82 -12.38
N LEU A 72 22.42 -27.28 -13.32
CA LEU A 72 22.28 -28.70 -13.64
C LEU A 72 22.17 -28.88 -15.16
N ALA A 73 23.31 -28.84 -15.83
CA ALA A 73 23.61 -29.70 -16.99
C ALA A 73 25.00 -29.36 -17.59
N THR A 74 26.08 -29.53 -16.82
CA THR A 74 27.40 -29.77 -17.42
C THR A 74 28.20 -30.67 -16.50
N ALA A 75 27.99 -31.98 -16.64
CA ALA A 75 28.98 -33.02 -16.42
C ALA A 75 28.34 -34.34 -16.85
N HIS A 76 28.83 -34.93 -17.93
CA HIS A 76 29.50 -36.24 -17.92
C HIS A 76 29.85 -36.64 -19.37
N PHE A 77 31.15 -36.60 -19.63
CA PHE A 77 32.01 -37.28 -20.62
C PHE A 77 31.43 -37.73 -21.97
#